data_AF-A0A3D5BH28-F1
#
_entry.id   AF-A0A3D5BH28-F1
#
_cell.length_a   1.000
_cell.length_b   1.000
_cell.length_c   1.000
_cell.angle_alpha   90.00
_cell.angle_beta   90.00
_cell.angle_gamma   90.00
#
_symmetry.space_group_name_H-M   'P 1'
#
loop_
_entity.id
_entity.type
_entity.pdbx_description
1 polymer ?
#
loop_
_entity_poly.entity_id
_entity_poly.type
_entity_poly.pdbx_seq_one_letter_code
_entity_poly.pdbx_strand_id
1 'polypeptide(L)'
;MEMMMRTFTLPLLVILFGLSLTAQAQTTLSSHPYDKVQQISPEVQVEQLAPGLWLHRTEQKLNNGMLFTANGLLLETEQGIWMLDTAWGYYPTVDLLHWIDTVLQKPVVKAIATHGHDDRVGGAAALAERNIPLQVTAQTAAIVQQRAKTEDLLLPVQSVVTLATGEKYQDGPVEWFYPGAGHTSDNIVLWLPQYQLLLGGCAVKAPRYPGLGNIADADVAQWPHSLQRIQQAYPDIKILVPGHGDVADAGLLSYSLGLMNKTE
;
A
#
# COMPACT_ATOMS: atom_id res chain seq x y z
N MET A 1 49.83 29.02 79.71
CA MET A 1 50.66 28.32 78.71
C MET A 1 49.88 28.34 77.41
N GLU A 2 50.49 28.89 76.38
CA GLU A 2 49.90 29.34 75.11
C GLU A 2 49.00 28.32 74.41
N MET A 3 47.99 28.81 73.67
CA MET A 3 47.98 28.56 72.22
C MET A 3 47.01 29.50 71.49
N MET A 4 47.60 30.34 70.66
CA MET A 4 46.95 31.13 69.64
C MET A 4 46.57 30.20 68.49
N MET A 5 45.30 30.17 68.08
CA MET A 5 44.87 29.41 66.90
C MET A 5 44.17 30.37 65.93
N ARG A 6 44.91 30.74 64.88
CA ARG A 6 44.42 31.48 63.71
C ARG A 6 43.54 30.56 62.87
N THR A 7 42.32 30.97 62.55
CA THR A 7 41.50 30.33 61.52
C THR A 7 41.44 31.21 60.27
N PHE A 8 41.86 30.64 59.15
CA PHE A 8 41.84 31.24 57.81
C PHE A 8 40.43 31.16 57.23
N THR A 9 39.93 32.26 56.67
CA THR A 9 38.72 32.31 55.85
C THR A 9 39.06 31.90 54.41
N LEU A 10 38.44 30.82 53.91
CA LEU A 10 38.51 30.39 52.51
C LEU A 10 37.25 30.90 51.79
N PRO A 11 37.34 31.64 50.67
CA PRO A 11 36.15 32.06 49.92
C PRO A 11 35.62 30.88 49.10
N LEU A 12 34.32 30.62 49.22
CA LEU A 12 33.59 29.61 48.46
C LEU A 12 33.42 30.08 47.00
N LEU A 13 34.16 29.47 46.07
CA LEU A 13 34.01 29.70 44.63
C LEU A 13 32.79 28.91 44.12
N VAL A 14 31.68 29.58 43.86
CA VAL A 14 30.49 28.98 43.24
C VAL A 14 30.70 28.92 41.72
N ILE A 15 30.99 27.74 41.19
CA ILE A 15 31.04 27.48 39.75
C ILE A 15 29.61 27.18 39.28
N LEU A 16 28.98 28.15 38.61
CA LEU A 16 27.71 27.98 37.90
C LEU A 16 27.97 27.26 36.57
N PHE A 17 27.68 25.95 36.53
CA PHE A 17 27.59 25.20 35.28
C PHE A 17 26.31 25.61 34.53
N GLY A 18 26.47 26.41 33.47
CA GLY A 18 25.39 26.68 32.52
C GLY A 18 25.09 25.42 31.70
N LEU A 19 24.00 24.74 32.02
CA LEU A 19 23.40 23.70 31.17
C LEU A 19 22.69 24.38 29.99
N SER A 20 23.37 24.45 28.84
CA SER A 20 22.72 24.74 27.56
C SER A 20 21.93 23.50 27.12
N LEU A 21 20.63 23.47 27.43
CA LEU A 21 19.71 22.54 26.78
C LEU A 21 19.56 22.94 25.31
N THR A 22 20.22 22.21 24.42
CA THR A 22 19.87 22.20 23.01
C THR A 22 18.57 21.41 22.86
N ALA A 23 17.46 22.11 22.64
CA ALA A 23 16.21 21.49 22.26
C ALA A 23 16.39 20.84 20.87
N GLN A 24 16.58 19.52 20.84
CA GLN A 24 16.43 18.76 19.62
C GLN A 24 14.95 18.80 19.23
N ALA A 25 14.63 19.51 18.14
CA ALA A 25 13.34 19.43 17.52
C ALA A 25 13.15 18.00 17.01
N GLN A 26 12.44 17.18 17.78
CA GLN A 26 11.83 15.96 17.27
C GLN A 26 10.79 16.41 16.26
N THR A 27 11.08 16.20 14.97
CA THR A 27 10.08 16.22 13.91
C THR A 27 9.05 15.14 14.25
N THR A 28 7.96 15.56 14.87
CA THR A 28 6.75 14.74 14.94
C THR A 28 6.26 14.57 13.51
N LEU A 29 6.36 13.35 12.99
CA LEU A 29 5.56 12.94 11.84
C LEU A 29 4.12 13.32 12.19
N SER A 30 3.53 14.19 11.39
CA SER A 30 2.17 14.68 11.59
C SER A 30 1.23 13.50 11.74
N SER A 31 0.61 13.36 12.92
CA SER A 31 -0.52 12.46 13.09
C SER A 31 -1.62 12.92 12.15
N HIS A 32 -2.02 12.06 11.21
CA HIS A 32 -3.21 12.37 10.43
C HIS A 32 -4.40 12.20 11.38
N PRO A 33 -5.42 13.07 11.32
CA PRO A 33 -6.59 12.96 12.20
C PRO A 33 -7.39 11.65 12.00
N TYR A 34 -6.96 10.80 11.07
CA TYR A 34 -7.57 9.53 10.66
C TYR A 34 -6.80 8.27 11.16
N ASP A 35 -5.72 8.45 11.93
CA ASP A 35 -4.71 7.44 12.34
C ASP A 35 -5.18 6.18 13.12
N LYS A 36 -6.48 5.94 13.30
CA LYS A 36 -6.93 4.74 14.03
C LYS A 36 -7.12 3.57 13.07
N VAL A 37 -6.10 2.73 12.98
CA VAL A 37 -6.20 1.38 12.42
C VAL A 37 -7.28 0.61 13.18
N GLN A 38 -8.27 0.11 12.46
CA GLN A 38 -9.36 -0.74 12.96
C GLN A 38 -9.05 -2.19 12.57
N GLN A 39 -8.91 -3.07 13.56
CA GLN A 39 -8.88 -4.51 13.31
C GLN A 39 -10.32 -4.99 13.12
N ILE A 40 -10.68 -5.42 11.91
CA ILE A 40 -12.08 -5.79 11.58
C ILE A 40 -12.30 -7.32 11.62
N SER A 41 -11.23 -8.10 11.46
CA SER A 41 -11.19 -9.54 11.69
C SER A 41 -9.75 -9.95 12.05
N PRO A 42 -9.41 -11.21 12.39
CA PRO A 42 -8.03 -11.61 12.70
C PRO A 42 -7.02 -11.30 11.57
N GLU A 43 -7.50 -11.25 10.33
CA GLU A 43 -6.66 -11.09 9.14
C GLU A 43 -6.80 -9.71 8.51
N VAL A 44 -7.88 -8.97 8.76
CA VAL A 44 -8.16 -7.70 8.05
C VAL A 44 -8.13 -6.49 8.97
N GLN A 45 -7.44 -5.46 8.50
CA GLN A 45 -7.36 -4.13 9.08
C GLN A 45 -7.87 -3.08 8.10
N VAL A 46 -8.49 -2.02 8.63
CA VAL A 46 -8.88 -0.84 7.85
C VAL A 46 -8.35 0.42 8.53
N GLU A 47 -7.78 1.33 7.75
CA GLU A 47 -7.24 2.60 8.22
C GLU A 47 -7.76 3.70 7.30
N GLN A 48 -8.30 4.79 7.87
CA GLN A 48 -8.72 5.92 7.05
C GLN A 48 -7.49 6.75 6.69
N LEU A 49 -7.25 6.97 5.40
CA LEU A 49 -6.12 7.79 4.93
C LEU A 49 -6.53 9.26 4.77
N ALA A 50 -7.77 9.49 4.34
CA ALA A 50 -8.35 10.81 4.09
C ALA A 50 -9.90 10.74 4.12
N PRO A 51 -10.62 11.88 4.09
CA PRO A 51 -12.07 11.85 3.87
C PRO A 51 -12.44 11.04 2.63
N GLY A 52 -13.29 10.03 2.79
CA GLY A 52 -13.74 9.18 1.68
C GLY A 52 -12.69 8.19 1.16
N LEU A 53 -11.56 7.99 1.85
CA LEU A 53 -10.51 7.07 1.40
C LEU A 53 -9.94 6.26 2.56
N TRP A 54 -9.97 4.94 2.41
CA TRP A 54 -9.43 4.00 3.39
C TRP A 54 -8.44 3.05 2.75
N LEU A 55 -7.40 2.71 3.49
CA LEU A 55 -6.56 1.53 3.28
C LEU A 55 -7.27 0.32 3.87
N HIS A 56 -7.39 -0.76 3.11
CA HIS A 56 -7.62 -2.09 3.68
C HIS A 56 -6.32 -2.88 3.59
N ARG A 57 -6.00 -3.63 4.65
CA ARG A 57 -4.78 -4.44 4.74
C ARG A 57 -5.15 -5.82 5.26
N THR A 58 -4.76 -6.84 4.51
CA THR A 58 -4.92 -8.24 4.93
C THR A 58 -3.59 -8.86 5.28
N GLU A 59 -3.51 -9.56 6.40
CA GLU A 59 -2.34 -10.33 6.82
C GLU A 59 -2.58 -11.82 6.56
N GLN A 60 -1.69 -12.44 5.80
CA GLN A 60 -1.73 -13.89 5.56
C GLN A 60 -0.42 -14.54 5.99
N LYS A 61 -0.54 -15.68 6.68
CA LYS A 61 0.60 -16.53 7.01
C LYS A 61 0.88 -17.49 5.86
N LEU A 62 2.05 -17.33 5.24
CA LEU A 62 2.50 -18.19 4.15
C LEU A 62 2.98 -19.56 4.67
N ASN A 63 3.09 -20.54 3.78
CA ASN A 63 3.51 -21.91 4.11
C ASN A 63 4.90 -22.00 4.76
N ASN A 64 5.77 -21.02 4.51
CA ASN A 64 7.08 -20.91 5.13
C ASN A 64 7.05 -20.27 6.54
N GLY A 65 5.86 -19.98 7.07
CA GLY A 65 5.64 -19.39 8.39
C GLY A 65 5.75 -17.87 8.44
N MET A 66 6.15 -17.20 7.35
CA MET A 66 6.22 -15.74 7.31
C MET A 66 4.82 -15.11 7.20
N LEU A 67 4.63 -13.99 7.87
CA LEU A 67 3.42 -13.18 7.77
C LEU A 67 3.62 -12.09 6.71
N PHE A 68 2.78 -12.07 5.69
CA PHE A 68 2.79 -11.08 4.62
C PHE A 68 1.51 -10.26 4.65
N THR A 69 1.63 -8.97 4.36
CA THR A 69 0.47 -8.09 4.25
C THR A 69 0.16 -7.81 2.79
N ALA A 70 -1.11 -7.69 2.42
CA ALA A 70 -1.56 -7.16 1.14
C ALA A 70 -2.41 -5.91 1.39
N ASN A 71 -2.07 -4.81 0.73
CA ASN A 71 -2.80 -3.56 0.81
C ASN A 71 -3.73 -3.40 -0.40
N GLY A 72 -4.90 -2.83 -0.18
CA GLY A 72 -5.73 -2.20 -1.21
C GLY A 72 -6.45 -0.98 -0.64
N LEU A 73 -7.37 -0.39 -1.39
CA LEU A 73 -8.09 0.82 -0.99
C LEU A 73 -9.60 0.66 -1.09
N LEU A 74 -10.31 1.44 -0.29
CA LEU A 74 -11.74 1.72 -0.47
C LEU A 74 -11.88 3.21 -0.77
N LEU A 75 -12.49 3.53 -1.90
CA LEU A 75 -12.74 4.90 -2.34
C LEU A 75 -14.23 5.17 -2.33
N GLU A 76 -14.66 6.15 -1.54
CA GLU A 76 -16.02 6.67 -1.60
C GLU A 76 -16.21 7.57 -2.82
N THR A 77 -17.26 7.30 -3.58
CA THR A 77 -17.72 8.10 -4.72
C THR A 77 -19.19 8.46 -4.54
N GLU A 78 -19.72 9.32 -5.40
CA GLU A 78 -21.15 9.66 -5.42
C GLU A 78 -22.05 8.43 -5.61
N GLN A 79 -21.56 7.38 -6.27
CA GLN A 79 -22.31 6.17 -6.58
C GLN A 79 -22.23 5.11 -5.46
N GLY A 80 -21.25 5.23 -4.57
CA GLY A 80 -20.95 4.22 -3.56
C GLY A 80 -19.44 3.98 -3.43
N ILE A 81 -19.07 2.87 -2.82
CA ILE A 81 -17.68 2.49 -2.58
C ILE A 81 -17.12 1.76 -3.82
N TRP A 82 -15.94 2.18 -4.26
CA TRP A 82 -15.09 1.44 -5.18
C TRP A 82 -14.01 0.73 -4.37
N MET A 83 -13.84 -0.57 -4.58
CA MET A 83 -12.78 -1.35 -3.97
C MET A 83 -11.59 -1.45 -4.93
N LEU A 84 -10.40 -1.02 -4.53
CA LEU A 84 -9.18 -1.10 -5.34
C LEU A 84 -8.29 -2.18 -4.75
N ASP A 85 -8.07 -3.24 -5.52
CA ASP A 85 -7.69 -4.60 -5.11
C ASP A 85 -8.66 -5.22 -4.11
N THR A 86 -8.91 -6.53 -4.23
CA THR A 86 -9.62 -7.26 -3.18
C THR A 86 -8.75 -7.39 -1.94
N ALA A 87 -9.36 -7.75 -0.82
CA ALA A 87 -8.62 -8.37 0.26
C ALA A 87 -8.02 -9.71 -0.21
N TRP A 88 -6.99 -10.22 0.48
CA TRP A 88 -6.32 -11.46 0.07
C TRP A 88 -7.21 -12.69 0.31
N GLY A 89 -7.92 -13.11 -0.74
CA GLY A 89 -8.79 -14.29 -0.72
C GLY A 89 -10.26 -14.02 -0.38
N TYR A 90 -11.05 -15.09 -0.42
CA TYR A 90 -12.52 -15.05 -0.26
C TYR A 90 -12.95 -14.53 1.12
N TYR A 91 -12.54 -15.19 2.21
CA TYR A 91 -13.02 -14.84 3.56
C TYR A 91 -12.60 -13.44 4.01
N PRO A 92 -11.35 -13.00 3.82
CA PRO A 92 -10.97 -11.61 4.10
C PRO A 92 -11.78 -10.59 3.29
N THR A 93 -12.16 -10.93 2.05
CA THR A 93 -13.03 -10.07 1.24
C THR A 93 -14.46 -10.04 1.78
N VAL A 94 -15.01 -11.17 2.24
CA VAL A 94 -16.31 -11.21 2.93
C VAL A 94 -16.31 -10.34 4.18
N ASP A 95 -15.26 -10.43 5.02
CA ASP A 95 -15.13 -9.62 6.23
C ASP A 95 -15.08 -8.12 5.90
N LEU A 96 -14.29 -7.74 4.88
CA LEU A 96 -14.18 -6.36 4.43
C LEU A 96 -15.52 -5.83 3.91
N LEU A 97 -16.22 -6.64 3.09
CA LEU A 97 -17.55 -6.34 2.57
C LEU A 97 -18.58 -6.15 3.69
N HIS A 98 -18.56 -7.00 4.72
CA HIS A 98 -19.41 -6.86 5.90
C HIS A 98 -19.11 -5.59 6.69
N TRP A 99 -17.82 -5.24 6.85
CA TRP A 99 -17.43 -3.99 7.49
C TRP A 99 -17.92 -2.76 6.72
N ILE A 100 -17.87 -2.77 5.39
CA ILE A 100 -18.41 -1.69 4.56
C ILE A 100 -19.93 -1.54 4.80
N ASP A 101 -20.68 -2.64 4.81
CA ASP A 101 -22.13 -2.60 5.03
C ASP A 101 -22.51 -2.05 6.40
N THR A 102 -21.74 -2.40 7.43
CA THR A 102 -22.07 -2.07 8.82
C THR A 102 -21.57 -0.69 9.23
N VAL A 103 -20.38 -0.30 8.77
CA VAL A 103 -19.69 0.94 9.18
C VAL A 103 -19.88 2.06 8.18
N LEU A 104 -19.64 1.81 6.89
CA LEU A 104 -19.78 2.84 5.86
C LEU A 104 -21.23 2.99 5.37
N GLN A 105 -22.03 1.92 5.50
CA GLN A 105 -23.44 1.87 5.11
C GLN A 105 -23.69 2.36 3.67
N LYS A 106 -22.75 2.05 2.77
CA LYS A 106 -22.76 2.43 1.35
C LYS A 106 -22.57 1.18 0.50
N PRO A 107 -23.25 1.09 -0.66
CA PRO A 107 -23.07 -0.05 -1.54
C PRO A 107 -21.66 -0.03 -2.13
N VAL A 108 -21.02 -1.21 -2.22
CA VAL A 108 -19.85 -1.40 -3.08
C VAL A 108 -20.36 -1.58 -4.51
N VAL A 109 -20.02 -0.65 -5.39
CA VAL A 109 -20.57 -0.64 -6.76
C VAL A 109 -19.69 -1.33 -7.77
N LYS A 110 -18.38 -1.39 -7.50
CA LYS A 110 -17.40 -2.13 -8.30
C LYS A 110 -16.10 -2.33 -7.54
N ALA A 111 -15.30 -3.27 -8.03
CA ALA A 111 -13.92 -3.44 -7.64
C ALA A 111 -12.99 -3.32 -8.86
N ILE A 112 -11.73 -2.99 -8.64
CA ILE A 112 -10.68 -2.90 -9.67
C ILE A 112 -9.47 -3.67 -9.17
N ALA A 113 -8.95 -4.65 -9.90
CA ALA A 113 -7.71 -5.33 -9.51
C ALA A 113 -6.52 -4.92 -10.37
N THR A 114 -5.38 -4.75 -9.73
CA THR A 114 -4.14 -4.23 -10.33
C THR A 114 -3.35 -5.28 -11.10
N HIS A 115 -3.52 -6.56 -10.80
CA HIS A 115 -2.96 -7.68 -11.57
C HIS A 115 -3.61 -9.01 -11.16
N GLY A 116 -3.25 -10.09 -11.85
CA GLY A 116 -3.90 -11.39 -11.72
C GLY A 116 -3.47 -12.27 -10.56
N HIS A 117 -2.76 -11.80 -9.53
CA HIS A 117 -2.40 -12.62 -8.35
C HIS A 117 -3.52 -12.63 -7.28
N ASP A 118 -3.52 -13.67 -6.45
CA ASP A 118 -4.58 -13.97 -5.47
C ASP A 118 -4.77 -12.88 -4.40
N ASP A 119 -3.71 -12.18 -4.05
CA ASP A 119 -3.74 -11.01 -3.16
C ASP A 119 -4.46 -9.79 -3.77
N ARG A 120 -4.85 -9.86 -5.04
CA ARG A 120 -5.61 -8.82 -5.76
C ARG A 120 -6.95 -9.26 -6.29
N VAL A 121 -7.06 -10.53 -6.70
CA VAL A 121 -8.27 -11.11 -7.30
C VAL A 121 -8.90 -12.22 -6.48
N GLY A 122 -8.28 -12.65 -5.37
CA GLY A 122 -8.75 -13.78 -4.56
C GLY A 122 -10.13 -13.56 -3.93
N GLY A 123 -10.57 -12.30 -3.84
CA GLY A 123 -11.93 -11.93 -3.43
C GLY A 123 -13.00 -12.02 -4.52
N ALA A 124 -12.66 -12.42 -5.75
CA ALA A 124 -13.57 -12.38 -6.90
C ALA A 124 -14.89 -13.14 -6.67
N ALA A 125 -14.84 -14.33 -6.06
CA ALA A 125 -16.05 -15.09 -5.74
C ALA A 125 -16.96 -14.36 -4.72
N ALA A 126 -16.39 -13.76 -3.68
CA ALA A 126 -17.13 -13.00 -2.68
C ALA A 126 -17.82 -11.76 -3.29
N LEU A 127 -17.13 -11.10 -4.22
CA LEU A 127 -17.71 -9.99 -4.99
C LEU A 127 -18.87 -10.45 -5.89
N ALA A 128 -18.69 -11.58 -6.59
CA ALA A 128 -19.68 -12.11 -7.51
C ALA A 128 -20.98 -12.55 -6.82
N GLU A 129 -20.89 -13.12 -5.61
CA GLU A 129 -22.07 -13.46 -4.78
C GLU A 129 -22.94 -12.23 -4.47
N ARG A 130 -22.35 -11.03 -4.50
CA ARG A 130 -23.04 -9.76 -4.29
C ARG A 130 -23.31 -8.99 -5.59
N ASN A 131 -23.06 -9.59 -6.75
CA ASN A 131 -23.15 -8.95 -8.07
C ASN A 131 -22.26 -7.69 -8.21
N ILE A 132 -21.12 -7.66 -7.52
CA ILE A 132 -20.15 -6.57 -7.62
C ILE A 132 -19.15 -6.93 -8.73
N PRO A 133 -19.04 -6.14 -9.81
CA PRO A 133 -18.10 -6.43 -10.89
C PRO A 133 -16.65 -6.18 -10.43
N LEU A 134 -15.78 -7.19 -10.58
CA LEU A 134 -14.33 -7.03 -10.46
C LEU A 134 -13.74 -6.70 -11.82
N GLN A 135 -13.40 -5.43 -12.02
CA GLN A 135 -12.90 -4.89 -13.29
C GLN A 135 -11.38 -5.01 -13.37
N VAL A 136 -10.88 -5.39 -14.54
CA VAL A 136 -9.45 -5.61 -14.80
C VAL A 136 -9.08 -5.24 -16.23
N THR A 137 -7.79 -5.13 -16.52
CA THR A 137 -7.30 -5.02 -17.90
C THR A 137 -7.53 -6.32 -18.67
N ALA A 138 -7.51 -6.26 -20.00
CA ALA A 138 -7.56 -7.44 -20.85
C ALA A 138 -6.40 -8.40 -20.60
N GLN A 139 -5.20 -7.87 -20.30
CA GLN A 139 -4.03 -8.64 -19.94
C GLN A 139 -4.25 -9.43 -18.65
N THR A 140 -4.75 -8.77 -17.60
CA THR A 140 -5.08 -9.41 -16.33
C THR A 140 -6.19 -10.44 -16.50
N ALA A 141 -7.25 -10.13 -17.28
CA ALA A 141 -8.31 -11.09 -17.54
C ALA A 141 -7.80 -12.38 -18.20
N ALA A 142 -6.86 -12.28 -19.14
CA ALA A 142 -6.26 -13.46 -19.78
C ALA A 142 -5.49 -14.33 -18.77
N ILE A 143 -4.71 -13.72 -17.87
CA ILE A 143 -3.98 -14.43 -16.82
C ILE A 143 -4.95 -15.08 -15.83
N VAL A 144 -5.96 -14.34 -15.36
CA VAL A 144 -6.97 -14.88 -14.43
C VAL A 144 -7.74 -16.04 -15.05
N GLN A 145 -8.13 -15.93 -16.32
CA GLN A 145 -8.81 -17.03 -17.02
C GLN A 145 -7.94 -18.29 -17.14
N GLN A 146 -6.63 -18.12 -17.34
CA GLN A 146 -5.70 -19.25 -17.38
C GLN A 146 -5.59 -19.88 -15.99
N ARG A 147 -5.39 -19.07 -14.95
CA ARG A 147 -5.31 -19.53 -13.55
C ARG A 147 -6.58 -20.25 -13.09
N ALA A 148 -7.75 -19.67 -13.36
CA ALA A 148 -9.04 -20.25 -12.99
C ALA A 148 -9.21 -21.68 -13.55
N LYS A 149 -8.69 -21.95 -14.76
CA LYS A 149 -8.71 -23.29 -15.37
C LYS A 149 -7.71 -24.26 -14.73
N THR A 150 -6.52 -23.78 -14.38
CA THR A 150 -5.44 -24.65 -13.85
C THR A 150 -5.57 -24.93 -12.36
N GLU A 151 -6.15 -24.00 -11.61
CA GLU A 151 -6.28 -24.06 -10.16
C GLU A 151 -7.70 -24.45 -9.70
N ASP A 152 -8.64 -24.63 -10.65
CA ASP A 152 -10.07 -24.92 -10.39
C ASP A 152 -10.72 -23.89 -9.44
N LEU A 153 -10.47 -22.60 -9.72
CA LEU A 153 -10.93 -21.47 -8.90
C LEU A 153 -12.05 -20.67 -9.59
N LEU A 154 -13.01 -20.20 -8.79
CA LEU A 154 -14.03 -19.26 -9.25
C LEU A 154 -13.50 -17.82 -9.18
N LEU A 155 -12.91 -17.34 -10.29
CA LEU A 155 -12.35 -15.98 -10.40
C LEU A 155 -13.05 -15.15 -11.50
N PRO A 156 -14.35 -14.81 -11.34
CA PRO A 156 -15.06 -14.00 -12.31
C PRO A 156 -14.49 -12.56 -12.33
N VAL A 157 -13.98 -12.16 -13.49
CA VAL A 157 -13.47 -10.81 -13.74
C VAL A 157 -14.07 -10.23 -15.01
N GLN A 158 -14.22 -8.91 -15.05
CA GLN A 158 -14.70 -8.15 -16.20
C GLN A 158 -13.54 -7.40 -16.83
N SER A 159 -13.16 -7.78 -18.05
CA SER A 159 -12.20 -7.00 -18.84
C SER A 159 -12.86 -5.68 -19.30
N VAL A 160 -12.21 -4.55 -19.04
CA VAL A 160 -12.74 -3.22 -19.40
C VAL A 160 -11.87 -2.43 -20.38
N VAL A 161 -10.56 -2.67 -20.39
CA VAL A 161 -9.62 -1.93 -21.22
C VAL A 161 -8.40 -2.77 -21.57
N THR A 162 -7.84 -2.55 -22.77
CA THR A 162 -6.51 -3.03 -23.16
C THR A 162 -5.57 -1.83 -23.15
N LEU A 163 -4.44 -1.93 -22.46
CA LEU A 163 -3.43 -0.87 -22.37
C LEU A 163 -2.09 -1.31 -22.95
N ALA A 164 -1.52 -0.58 -23.89
CA ALA A 164 -0.11 -0.71 -24.24
C ALA A 164 0.79 -0.04 -23.19
N THR A 165 2.07 -0.41 -23.17
CA THR A 165 3.04 0.17 -22.21
C THR A 165 3.06 1.70 -22.32
N GLY A 166 2.85 2.37 -21.19
CA GLY A 166 2.78 3.83 -21.10
C GLY A 166 1.38 4.40 -21.33
N GLU A 167 0.37 3.59 -21.62
CA GLU A 167 -1.00 4.06 -21.79
C GLU A 167 -1.74 4.19 -20.46
N LYS A 168 -2.68 5.13 -20.46
CA LYS A 168 -3.55 5.49 -19.34
C LYS A 168 -5.00 5.32 -19.73
N TYR A 169 -5.85 4.95 -18.78
CA TYR A 169 -7.30 4.90 -18.93
C TYR A 169 -7.95 5.62 -17.76
N GLN A 170 -8.70 6.69 -18.07
CA GLN A 170 -9.43 7.45 -17.05
C GLN A 170 -10.79 6.80 -16.78
N ASP A 171 -10.99 6.35 -15.55
CA ASP A 171 -12.20 5.72 -15.07
C ASP A 171 -12.76 6.50 -13.88
N GLY A 172 -13.56 7.52 -14.19
CA GLY A 172 -14.09 8.43 -13.18
C GLY A 172 -12.98 9.08 -12.35
N PRO A 173 -12.95 8.92 -11.00
CA PRO A 173 -11.93 9.50 -10.13
C PRO A 173 -10.60 8.73 -10.12
N VAL A 174 -10.46 7.62 -10.85
CA VAL A 174 -9.27 6.76 -10.85
C VAL A 174 -8.67 6.70 -12.25
N GLU A 175 -7.37 6.98 -12.38
CA GLU A 175 -6.61 6.75 -13.61
C GLU A 175 -5.85 5.43 -13.51
N TRP A 176 -6.07 4.54 -14.47
CA TRP A 176 -5.35 3.28 -14.59
C TRP A 176 -4.14 3.53 -15.48
N PHE A 177 -2.96 3.08 -15.06
CA PHE A 177 -1.75 3.23 -15.86
C PHE A 177 -1.02 1.91 -15.96
N TYR A 178 -0.71 1.52 -17.19
CA TYR A 178 0.15 0.37 -17.45
C TYR A 178 1.59 0.85 -17.68
N PRO A 179 2.48 0.78 -16.67
CA PRO A 179 3.86 1.24 -16.81
C PRO A 179 4.75 0.28 -17.63
N GLY A 180 4.21 -0.89 -17.99
CA GLY A 180 4.96 -2.02 -18.52
C GLY A 180 5.14 -3.13 -17.48
N ALA A 181 5.69 -4.27 -17.92
CA ALA A 181 5.94 -5.43 -17.08
C ALA A 181 6.87 -5.10 -15.89
N GLY A 182 6.61 -5.72 -14.75
CA GLY A 182 7.35 -5.54 -13.52
C GLY A 182 7.22 -6.74 -12.61
N HIS A 183 6.44 -6.61 -11.54
CA HIS A 183 6.09 -7.73 -10.64
C HIS A 183 5.37 -8.85 -11.40
N THR A 184 4.52 -8.46 -12.33
CA THR A 184 3.93 -9.34 -13.34
C THR A 184 3.93 -8.65 -14.70
N SER A 185 3.61 -9.38 -15.77
CA SER A 185 3.46 -8.80 -17.11
C SER A 185 2.21 -7.91 -17.24
N ASP A 186 1.21 -8.08 -16.38
CA ASP A 186 -0.08 -7.40 -16.43
C ASP A 186 -0.27 -6.30 -15.38
N ASN A 187 0.72 -6.04 -14.51
CA ASN A 187 0.57 -5.07 -13.44
C ASN A 187 0.19 -3.67 -13.94
N ILE A 188 -0.84 -3.07 -13.34
CA ILE A 188 -1.13 -1.65 -13.46
C ILE A 188 -0.94 -0.96 -12.12
N VAL A 189 -0.81 0.36 -12.16
CA VAL A 189 -0.94 1.23 -10.98
C VAL A 189 -2.19 2.07 -11.12
N LEU A 190 -2.78 2.45 -9.98
CA LEU A 190 -3.96 3.31 -9.96
C LEU A 190 -3.60 4.66 -9.34
N TRP A 191 -3.91 5.74 -10.04
CA TRP A 191 -3.68 7.11 -9.61
C TRP A 191 -5.00 7.78 -9.21
N LEU A 192 -5.02 8.33 -8.00
CA LEU A 192 -6.15 9.07 -7.44
C LEU A 192 -5.75 10.55 -7.31
N PRO A 193 -6.00 11.38 -8.35
CA PRO A 193 -5.48 12.75 -8.41
C PRO A 193 -5.97 13.64 -7.27
N GLN A 194 -7.22 13.46 -6.82
CA GLN A 194 -7.79 14.22 -5.70
C GLN A 194 -6.97 14.09 -4.41
N TYR A 195 -6.36 12.93 -4.19
CA TYR A 195 -5.58 12.63 -2.99
C TYR A 195 -4.07 12.71 -3.22
N GLN A 196 -3.65 12.97 -4.47
CA GLN A 196 -2.25 12.82 -4.89
C GLN A 196 -1.66 11.46 -4.47
N LEU A 197 -2.49 10.42 -4.57
CA LEU A 197 -2.19 9.07 -4.09
C LEU A 197 -1.99 8.12 -5.27
N LEU A 198 -0.91 7.33 -5.21
CA LEU A 198 -0.67 6.20 -6.10
C LEU A 198 -0.82 4.87 -5.35
N LEU A 199 -1.73 4.01 -5.81
CA LEU A 199 -1.70 2.59 -5.50
C LEU A 199 -0.71 1.92 -6.45
N GLY A 200 0.51 1.68 -5.96
CA GLY A 200 1.61 1.11 -6.73
C GLY A 200 1.50 -0.42 -6.91
N GLY A 201 0.62 -1.08 -6.16
CA GLY A 201 0.45 -2.52 -6.18
C GLY A 201 1.76 -3.27 -5.92
N CYS A 202 1.82 -4.54 -6.29
CA CYS A 202 2.99 -5.39 -6.02
C CYS A 202 4.25 -4.99 -6.82
N ALA A 203 4.11 -4.12 -7.82
CA ALA A 203 5.22 -3.52 -8.57
C ALA A 203 6.06 -2.57 -7.70
N VAL A 204 5.48 -1.93 -6.68
CA VAL A 204 6.23 -1.08 -5.75
C VAL A 204 6.48 -1.82 -4.44
N LYS A 205 7.74 -1.88 -4.03
CA LYS A 205 8.22 -2.56 -2.82
C LYS A 205 8.38 -1.60 -1.65
N ALA A 206 8.32 -2.15 -0.45
CA ALA A 206 8.48 -1.40 0.80
C ALA A 206 9.47 -2.07 1.76
N PRO A 207 10.15 -1.30 2.63
CA PRO A 207 11.21 -1.80 3.51
C PRO A 207 10.81 -2.93 4.47
N ARG A 208 9.53 -3.01 4.83
CA ARG A 208 9.00 -4.05 5.75
C ARG A 208 9.28 -5.47 5.27
N TYR A 209 9.31 -5.67 3.94
CA TYR A 209 9.62 -6.96 3.30
C TYR A 209 10.81 -6.77 2.36
N PRO A 210 12.05 -6.93 2.83
CA PRO A 210 13.22 -6.66 2.01
C PRO A 210 13.32 -7.62 0.82
N GLY A 211 13.62 -7.08 -0.36
CA GLY A 211 13.80 -7.83 -1.60
C GLY A 211 12.61 -7.73 -2.55
N LEU A 212 12.68 -8.49 -3.65
CA LEU A 212 11.68 -8.43 -4.73
C LEU A 212 10.41 -9.25 -4.44
N GLY A 213 10.40 -10.03 -3.35
CA GLY A 213 9.30 -10.92 -3.03
C GLY A 213 9.17 -12.08 -4.03
N ASN A 214 7.95 -12.45 -4.37
CA ASN A 214 7.69 -13.45 -5.40
C ASN A 214 8.02 -12.88 -6.79
N ILE A 215 8.98 -13.50 -7.48
CA ILE A 215 9.42 -13.10 -8.83
C ILE A 215 9.11 -14.16 -9.89
N ALA A 216 8.28 -15.17 -9.57
CA ALA A 216 7.98 -16.28 -10.49
C ALA A 216 7.40 -15.80 -11.85
N ASP A 217 6.63 -14.71 -11.81
CA ASP A 217 5.97 -14.11 -12.98
C ASP A 217 6.55 -12.74 -13.35
N ALA A 218 7.67 -12.35 -12.71
CA ALA A 218 8.24 -11.01 -12.85
C ALA A 218 9.09 -10.86 -14.11
N ASP A 219 9.03 -9.68 -14.73
CA ASP A 219 10.00 -9.25 -15.72
C ASP A 219 11.02 -8.32 -15.05
N VAL A 220 12.02 -8.94 -14.42
CA VAL A 220 13.06 -8.21 -13.65
C VAL A 220 13.86 -7.25 -14.54
N ALA A 221 13.98 -7.54 -15.84
CA ALA A 221 14.70 -6.67 -16.78
C ALA A 221 13.88 -5.41 -17.13
N GLN A 222 12.56 -5.53 -17.29
CA GLN A 222 11.68 -4.39 -17.58
C GLN A 222 11.26 -3.60 -16.34
N TRP A 223 11.25 -4.22 -15.16
CA TRP A 223 10.74 -3.61 -13.93
C TRP A 223 11.36 -2.23 -13.61
N PRO A 224 12.68 -2.00 -13.70
CA PRO A 224 13.25 -0.68 -13.46
C PRO A 224 12.68 0.39 -14.40
N HIS A 225 12.48 0.06 -15.67
CA HIS A 225 11.89 0.98 -16.65
C HIS A 225 10.43 1.28 -16.33
N SER A 226 9.67 0.28 -15.88
CA SER A 226 8.29 0.47 -15.43
C SER A 226 8.21 1.41 -14.21
N LEU A 227 9.09 1.23 -13.22
CA LEU A 227 9.20 2.14 -12.07
C LEU A 227 9.55 3.57 -12.48
N GLN A 228 10.49 3.73 -13.43
CA GLN A 228 10.84 5.05 -13.98
C GLN A 228 9.68 5.71 -14.71
N ARG A 229 8.88 4.94 -15.47
CA ARG A 229 7.66 5.48 -16.11
C ARG A 229 6.63 5.92 -15.10
N ILE A 230 6.48 5.23 -13.96
CA ILE A 230 5.62 5.68 -12.85
C ILE A 230 6.12 7.02 -12.30
N GLN A 231 7.42 7.14 -12.00
CA GLN A 231 8.02 8.38 -11.50
C GLN A 231 7.83 9.55 -12.46
N GLN A 232 7.95 9.32 -13.77
CA GLN A 232 7.75 10.34 -14.80
C GLN A 232 6.28 10.72 -14.97
N ALA A 233 5.37 9.75 -14.90
CA ALA A 233 3.93 9.98 -15.08
C ALA A 233 3.30 10.71 -13.89
N TYR A 234 3.85 10.56 -12.69
CA TYR A 234 3.29 11.07 -11.43
C TYR A 234 4.37 11.72 -10.55
N PRO A 235 4.88 12.91 -10.91
CA PRO A 235 5.90 13.59 -10.11
C PRO A 235 5.37 14.10 -8.76
N ASP A 236 4.06 14.27 -8.62
CA ASP A 236 3.41 14.91 -7.47
C ASP A 236 2.83 13.90 -6.46
N ILE A 237 3.31 12.65 -6.43
CA ILE A 237 2.88 11.63 -5.47
C ILE A 237 3.18 12.11 -4.03
N LYS A 238 2.14 12.24 -3.22
CA LYS A 238 2.25 12.51 -1.78
C LYS A 238 2.09 11.25 -0.95
N ILE A 239 1.21 10.35 -1.38
CA ILE A 239 0.94 9.07 -0.71
C ILE A 239 1.15 7.96 -1.72
N LEU A 240 1.96 6.97 -1.38
CA LEU A 240 2.21 5.78 -2.17
C LEU A 240 1.88 4.56 -1.33
N VAL A 241 0.92 3.78 -1.84
CA VAL A 241 0.50 2.51 -1.24
C VAL A 241 1.16 1.37 -2.02
N PRO A 242 2.14 0.65 -1.44
CA PRO A 242 2.72 -0.54 -2.05
C PRO A 242 1.75 -1.71 -1.91
N GLY A 243 1.89 -2.74 -2.75
CA GLY A 243 1.06 -3.95 -2.65
C GLY A 243 1.26 -4.73 -1.36
N HIS A 244 2.47 -4.65 -0.80
CA HIS A 244 2.84 -5.24 0.50
C HIS A 244 3.65 -4.24 1.33
N GLY A 245 3.41 -4.21 2.64
CA GLY A 245 4.15 -3.38 3.58
C GLY A 245 3.47 -2.05 3.92
N ASP A 246 4.27 -1.08 4.34
CA ASP A 246 3.78 0.17 4.91
C ASP A 246 3.62 1.26 3.84
N VAL A 247 2.59 2.09 4.01
CA VAL A 247 2.32 3.27 3.17
C VAL A 247 3.40 4.33 3.45
N ALA A 248 3.89 5.00 2.41
CA ALA A 248 4.84 6.09 2.53
C ALA A 248 4.68 7.09 1.37
N ASP A 249 5.72 7.83 1.01
CA ASP A 249 5.71 8.78 -0.09
C ASP A 249 6.33 8.19 -1.38
N ALA A 250 6.59 9.05 -2.38
CA ALA A 250 7.25 8.67 -3.62
C ALA A 250 8.63 8.01 -3.44
N GLY A 251 9.25 8.11 -2.26
CA GLY A 251 10.50 7.45 -1.90
C GLY A 251 10.45 5.93 -2.03
N LEU A 252 9.26 5.30 -1.99
CA LEU A 252 9.11 3.86 -2.25
C LEU A 252 9.50 3.47 -3.69
N LEU A 253 9.37 4.37 -4.67
CA LEU A 253 9.83 4.12 -6.04
C LEU A 253 11.36 4.07 -6.09
N SER A 254 12.03 4.99 -5.39
CA SER A 254 13.49 5.00 -5.25
C SER A 254 14.00 3.77 -4.49
N TYR A 255 13.30 3.38 -3.41
CA TYR A 255 13.60 2.15 -2.68
C TYR A 255 13.50 0.92 -3.60
N SER A 256 12.41 0.81 -4.36
CA SER A 256 12.16 -0.30 -5.28
C SER A 256 13.22 -0.39 -6.37
N LEU A 257 13.58 0.74 -6.99
CA LEU A 257 14.68 0.82 -7.96
C LEU A 257 16.01 0.37 -7.35
N GLY A 258 16.28 0.76 -6.09
CA GLY A 258 17.47 0.37 -5.36
C GLY A 258 17.59 -1.14 -5.10
N LEU A 259 16.48 -1.88 -5.11
CA LEU A 259 16.50 -3.36 -5.02
C LEU A 259 16.93 -4.01 -6.34
N MET A 260 16.57 -3.42 -7.49
CA MET A 260 16.88 -3.97 -8.82
C MET A 260 18.38 -3.87 -9.15
N ASN A 261 19.04 -2.84 -8.62
CA ASN A 261 20.48 -2.60 -8.83
C ASN A 261 21.39 -3.45 -7.93
N LYS A 262 20.83 -4.22 -6.98
CA LYS A 262 21.60 -5.07 -6.05
C LYS A 262 21.76 -6.51 -6.52
N THR A 263 21.30 -6.82 -7.73
CA THR A 263 21.46 -8.12 -8.37
C THR A 263 22.81 -8.18 -9.09
N GLU A 264 23.90 -8.23 -8.30
CA GLU A 264 25.22 -8.74 -8.71
C GLU A 264 25.54 -10.02 -7.94
#